data_AF-A0A0G0QHJ0-F1
#
_entry.id   AF-A0A0G0QHJ0-F1
#
_cell.length_a   1.000
_cell.length_b   1.000
_cell.length_c   1.000
_cell.angle_alpha   90.00
_cell.angle_beta   90.00
_cell.angle_gamma   90.00
#
_symmetry.space_group_name_H-M   'P 1'
#
loop_
_entity.id
_entity.type
_entity.pdbx_description
1 polymer ?
#
loop_
_entity_poly.entity_id
_entity_poly.type
_entity_poly.pdbx_seq_one_letter_code
_entity_poly.pdbx_strand_id
1 'polypeptide(L)'
;LRENLIGKTAEELFETLASVNSIRAGNMNQSDRKNPRRLMRAIEVALSKQNGSLKTKSNGSIISNENLLFIGLKAPRNLLYERIDSRVDARVAGGIEETKKLLQEGVMWDDQSMTGIGYSELKEYILGKVSLDEAVARWKKSEQDYAKRQLLWFKNDKRALCFDTTQTNWETEVEKTVENWYDKGE
;
A
#
# COMPACT_ATOMS: atom_id res chain seq x y z
N LEU A 1 -11.54 21.45 11.67
CA LEU A 1 -11.56 20.11 12.32
C LEU A 1 -10.17 19.49 12.40
N ARG A 2 -9.46 19.27 11.28
CA ARG A 2 -8.09 18.75 11.29
C ARG A 2 -7.14 19.58 12.14
N GLU A 3 -7.22 20.90 12.04
CA GLU A 3 -6.38 21.83 12.81
C GLU A 3 -6.48 21.64 14.34
N ASN A 4 -7.67 21.28 14.86
CA ASN A 4 -7.88 21.02 16.30
C ASN A 4 -7.43 19.62 16.75
N LEU A 5 -7.07 18.75 15.82
CA LEU A 5 -6.59 17.38 16.08
C LEU A 5 -5.07 17.25 15.82
N ILE A 6 -4.49 18.20 15.09
CA ILE A 6 -3.04 18.27 14.86
C ILE A 6 -2.35 18.57 16.20
N GLY A 7 -1.35 17.76 16.55
CA GLY A 7 -0.57 17.89 17.78
C GLY A 7 -1.05 17.04 18.96
N LYS A 8 -2.22 16.41 18.88
CA LYS A 8 -2.72 15.50 19.92
C LYS A 8 -2.00 14.15 19.91
N THR A 9 -1.86 13.54 21.08
CA THR A 9 -1.33 12.19 21.25
C THR A 9 -2.31 11.14 20.73
N ALA A 10 -1.82 9.91 20.50
CA ALA A 10 -2.69 8.81 20.06
C ALA A 10 -3.76 8.50 21.12
N GLU A 11 -3.40 8.60 22.40
CA GLU A 11 -4.28 8.40 23.54
C GLU A 11 -5.40 9.45 23.56
N GLU A 12 -5.08 10.73 23.45
CA GLU A 12 -6.07 11.82 23.40
C GLU A 12 -7.01 11.70 22.19
N LEU A 13 -6.47 11.31 21.04
CA LEU A 13 -7.28 11.06 19.84
C LEU A 13 -8.18 9.83 20.03
N PHE A 14 -7.71 8.79 20.71
CA PHE A 14 -8.53 7.62 21.00
C PHE A 14 -9.66 7.92 21.98
N GLU A 15 -9.40 8.70 23.03
CA GLU A 15 -10.44 9.18 23.95
C GLU A 15 -11.46 10.05 23.23
N THR A 16 -11.00 10.95 22.35
CA THR A 16 -11.88 11.76 21.50
C THR A 16 -12.74 10.87 20.59
N LEU A 17 -12.18 9.81 20.00
CA LEU A 17 -12.95 8.87 19.20
C LEU A 17 -13.97 8.10 20.06
N ALA A 18 -13.59 7.70 21.26
CA ALA A 18 -14.46 6.94 22.16
C ALA A 18 -15.67 7.76 22.61
N SER A 19 -15.52 9.07 22.81
CA SER A 19 -16.63 9.97 23.16
C SER A 19 -17.58 10.22 21.98
N VAL A 20 -17.06 10.33 20.76
CA VAL A 20 -17.86 10.57 19.55
C VAL A 20 -18.51 9.27 19.03
N ASN A 21 -17.79 8.14 19.07
CA ASN A 21 -18.24 6.85 18.55
C ASN A 21 -17.55 5.68 19.28
N SER A 22 -18.11 5.33 20.44
CA SER A 22 -17.64 4.25 21.31
C SER A 22 -17.58 2.89 20.61
N ILE A 23 -18.54 2.58 19.73
CA ILE A 23 -18.57 1.33 18.95
C ILE A 23 -17.35 1.26 18.01
N ARG A 24 -17.05 2.33 17.28
CA ARG A 24 -15.89 2.37 16.40
C ARG A 24 -14.58 2.25 17.18
N ALA A 25 -14.48 2.95 18.32
CA ALA A 25 -13.31 2.87 19.20
C ALA A 25 -13.10 1.45 19.76
N GLY A 26 -14.17 0.78 20.21
CA GLY A 26 -14.12 -0.59 20.73
C GLY A 26 -13.61 -1.60 19.69
N ASN A 27 -13.93 -1.40 18.41
CA ASN A 27 -13.52 -2.27 17.30
C ASN A 27 -12.07 -2.03 16.80
N MET A 28 -11.34 -1.04 17.33
CA MET A 28 -9.96 -0.79 16.93
C MET A 28 -8.98 -1.73 17.62
N ASN A 29 -8.09 -2.34 16.85
CA ASN A 29 -6.99 -3.14 17.37
C ASN A 29 -5.85 -2.25 17.93
N GLN A 30 -4.84 -2.84 18.55
CA GLN A 30 -3.74 -2.09 19.15
C GLN A 30 -2.96 -1.22 18.15
N SER A 31 -2.79 -1.69 16.91
CA SER A 31 -2.10 -0.92 15.86
C SER A 31 -2.91 0.31 15.45
N ASP A 32 -4.24 0.16 15.36
CA ASP A 32 -5.16 1.25 15.06
C ASP A 32 -5.16 2.32 16.16
N ARG A 33 -5.16 1.90 17.43
CA ARG A 33 -5.14 2.78 18.60
C ARG A 33 -3.83 3.56 18.76
N LYS A 34 -2.73 3.05 18.23
CA LYS A 34 -1.42 3.71 18.26
C LYS A 34 -1.13 4.54 17.00
N ASN A 35 -2.10 4.66 16.09
CA ASN A 35 -1.90 5.36 14.83
C ASN A 35 -2.74 6.66 14.78
N PRO A 36 -2.14 7.83 15.06
CA PRO A 36 -2.84 9.12 15.07
C PRO A 36 -3.61 9.41 13.78
N ARG A 37 -3.06 9.04 12.61
CA ARG A 37 -3.73 9.25 11.31
C ARG A 37 -5.02 8.43 11.20
N ARG A 38 -4.99 7.16 11.63
CA ARG A 38 -6.19 6.30 11.63
C ARG A 38 -7.24 6.79 12.61
N LEU A 39 -6.83 7.27 13.78
CA LEU A 39 -7.73 7.83 14.79
C LEU A 39 -8.38 9.13 14.32
N MET A 40 -7.60 10.08 13.81
CA MET A 40 -8.12 11.32 13.23
C MET A 40 -9.15 11.03 12.13
N ARG A 41 -8.83 10.10 11.22
CA ARG A 41 -9.77 9.70 10.16
C ARG A 41 -11.05 9.08 10.73
N ALA A 42 -10.95 8.24 11.77
CA ALA A 42 -12.12 7.64 12.40
C ALA A 42 -13.02 8.71 13.06
N ILE A 43 -12.43 9.71 13.72
CA ILE A 43 -13.15 10.86 14.30
C ILE A 43 -13.85 11.65 13.18
N GLU A 44 -13.14 11.98 12.10
CA GLU A 44 -13.72 12.68 10.94
C GLU A 44 -14.94 11.95 10.36
N VAL A 45 -14.85 10.63 10.18
CA VAL A 45 -15.96 9.81 9.69
C VAL A 45 -17.12 9.83 10.69
N ALA A 46 -16.84 9.69 11.99
CA ALA A 46 -17.87 9.63 13.01
C ALA A 46 -18.66 10.95 13.09
N LEU A 47 -17.97 12.09 13.14
CA LEU A 47 -18.60 13.42 13.17
C LEU A 47 -19.37 13.71 11.88
N SER A 48 -18.83 13.34 10.72
CA SER A 48 -19.50 13.58 9.44
C SER A 48 -20.76 12.71 9.27
N LYS A 49 -20.82 11.53 9.91
CA LYS A 49 -22.05 10.72 9.98
C LYS A 49 -23.10 11.35 10.91
N GLN A 50 -22.69 11.88 12.06
CA GLN A 50 -23.61 12.58 12.98
C GLN A 50 -24.23 13.82 12.35
N ASN A 51 -23.45 14.56 11.57
CA ASN A 51 -23.89 15.80 10.92
C ASN A 51 -24.69 15.55 9.62
N GLY A 52 -25.00 14.29 9.28
CA GLY A 52 -25.74 13.94 8.06
C GLY A 52 -25.03 14.26 6.74
N SER A 53 -23.77 14.74 6.78
CA SER A 53 -23.00 15.17 5.61
C SER A 53 -22.36 14.01 4.87
N LEU A 54 -22.12 12.88 5.55
CA LEU A 54 -21.86 11.61 4.90
C LEU A 54 -23.19 10.95 4.56
N LYS A 55 -23.66 11.12 3.32
CA LYS A 55 -24.48 10.07 2.69
C LYS A 55 -23.65 8.80 2.79
N THR A 56 -24.07 7.85 3.61
CA THR A 56 -23.55 6.49 3.55
C THR A 56 -23.75 6.07 2.11
N LYS A 57 -22.69 6.11 1.30
CA LYS A 57 -22.65 5.30 0.08
C LYS A 57 -22.95 3.90 0.62
N SER A 58 -24.15 3.41 0.32
CA SER A 58 -24.46 2.01 0.43
C SER A 58 -23.23 1.28 -0.10
N ASN A 59 -22.70 0.33 0.66
CA ASN A 59 -21.55 -0.51 0.28
C ASN A 59 -21.83 -1.38 -0.97
N GLY A 60 -22.78 -1.00 -1.82
CA GLY A 60 -22.88 -1.49 -3.18
C GLY A 60 -21.76 -0.87 -3.98
N SER A 61 -20.68 -1.62 -4.13
CA SER A 61 -19.82 -1.48 -5.29
C SER A 61 -20.72 -1.37 -6.53
N ILE A 62 -20.43 -0.41 -7.43
CA ILE A 62 -21.15 -0.26 -8.72
C ILE A 62 -21.05 -1.56 -9.54
N ILE A 63 -20.06 -2.41 -9.23
CA ILE A 63 -19.84 -3.73 -9.80
C ILE A 63 -20.13 -4.75 -8.70
N SER A 64 -21.07 -5.68 -8.90
CA SER A 64 -21.24 -6.80 -7.96
C SER A 64 -19.90 -7.54 -7.84
N ASN A 65 -19.52 -7.97 -6.63
CA ASN A 65 -18.31 -8.79 -6.45
C ASN A 65 -18.33 -10.08 -7.30
N GLU A 66 -19.51 -10.46 -7.78
CA GLU A 66 -19.79 -11.63 -8.61
C GLU A 66 -19.27 -11.46 -10.05
N ASN A 67 -19.09 -10.22 -10.52
CA ASN A 67 -18.56 -9.92 -11.86
C ASN A 67 -17.06 -9.56 -11.83
N LEU A 68 -16.31 -10.05 -10.84
CA LEU A 68 -14.87 -9.80 -10.72
C LEU A 68 -14.09 -11.10 -10.57
N LEU A 69 -13.13 -11.32 -11.46
CA LEU A 69 -12.10 -12.35 -11.31
C LEU A 69 -10.85 -11.76 -10.67
N PHE A 70 -10.49 -12.23 -9.48
CA PHE A 70 -9.25 -11.86 -8.82
C PHE A 70 -8.18 -12.90 -9.11
N ILE A 71 -7.08 -12.46 -9.74
CA ILE A 71 -5.92 -13.31 -10.04
C ILE A 71 -4.74 -12.83 -9.22
N GLY A 72 -4.13 -13.77 -8.49
CA GLY A 72 -2.91 -13.54 -7.72
C GLY A 72 -1.75 -14.32 -8.34
N LEU A 73 -0.58 -13.70 -8.38
CA LEU A 73 0.67 -14.38 -8.71
C LEU A 73 1.49 -14.58 -7.44
N LYS A 74 1.99 -15.78 -7.23
CA LYS A 74 2.84 -16.13 -6.09
C LYS A 74 4.14 -16.78 -6.54
N ALA A 75 5.12 -16.75 -5.65
CA ALA A 75 6.39 -17.45 -5.76
C ALA A 75 6.89 -17.77 -4.35
N PRO A 76 7.80 -18.75 -4.20
CA PRO A 76 8.55 -18.94 -2.97
C PRO A 76 9.25 -17.64 -2.53
N ARG A 77 9.23 -17.38 -1.23
CA ARG A 77 9.66 -16.09 -0.67
C ARG A 77 11.13 -15.79 -0.94
N ASN A 78 11.99 -16.80 -0.85
CA ASN A 78 13.42 -16.71 -1.15
C ASN A 78 13.64 -16.25 -2.60
N LEU A 79 12.96 -16.89 -3.55
CA LEU A 79 13.05 -16.54 -4.97
C LEU A 79 12.50 -15.13 -5.25
N LEU A 80 11.41 -14.75 -4.58
CA LEU A 80 10.85 -13.40 -4.71
C LEU A 80 11.86 -12.34 -4.26
N TYR A 81 12.56 -12.57 -3.15
CA TYR A 81 13.53 -11.61 -2.61
C TYR A 81 14.78 -11.52 -3.48
N GLU A 82 15.27 -12.64 -3.99
CA GLU A 82 16.37 -12.67 -4.95
C GLU A 82 16.03 -11.86 -6.21
N ARG A 83 14.84 -12.09 -6.79
CA ARG A 83 14.36 -11.33 -7.96
C ARG A 83 14.22 -9.83 -7.66
N ILE A 84 13.73 -9.46 -6.47
CA ILE A 84 13.64 -8.06 -6.04
C ILE A 84 15.04 -7.44 -5.99
N ASP A 85 16.00 -8.12 -5.37
CA ASP A 85 17.36 -7.60 -5.20
C ASP A 85 18.03 -7.38 -6.56
N SER A 86 17.98 -8.38 -7.45
CA SER A 86 18.50 -8.25 -8.82
C SER A 86 17.81 -7.13 -9.61
N ARG A 87 16.49 -6.97 -9.43
CA ARG A 87 15.72 -5.90 -10.08
C ARG A 87 16.09 -4.51 -9.55
N VAL A 88 16.38 -4.38 -8.27
CA VAL A 88 16.88 -3.11 -7.71
C VAL A 88 18.25 -2.81 -8.31
N ASP A 89 19.18 -3.77 -8.29
CA ASP A 89 20.53 -3.60 -8.83
C ASP A 89 20.52 -3.13 -10.30
N ALA A 90 19.68 -3.74 -11.13
CA ALA A 90 19.52 -3.38 -12.54
C ALA A 90 18.93 -1.96 -12.77
N ARG A 91 18.24 -1.39 -11.78
CA ARG A 91 17.56 -0.08 -11.90
C ARG A 91 18.31 1.06 -11.22
N VAL A 92 19.33 0.80 -10.40
CA VAL A 92 19.99 1.84 -9.60
C VAL A 92 20.44 3.03 -10.45
N ALA A 93 21.19 2.77 -11.53
CA ALA A 93 21.72 3.82 -12.39
C ALA A 93 20.60 4.67 -13.02
N GLY A 94 19.61 4.02 -13.63
CA GLY A 94 18.46 4.69 -14.25
C GLY A 94 17.60 5.45 -13.22
N GLY A 95 17.40 4.89 -12.02
CA GLY A 95 16.65 5.54 -10.95
C GLY A 95 17.34 6.80 -10.42
N ILE A 96 18.67 6.82 -10.34
CA ILE A 96 19.43 8.03 -9.98
C ILE A 96 19.27 9.10 -11.06
N GLU A 97 19.43 8.73 -12.33
CA GLU A 97 19.29 9.64 -13.46
C GLU A 97 17.88 10.24 -13.52
N GLU A 98 16.86 9.38 -13.44
CA GLU A 98 15.45 9.78 -13.41
C GLU A 98 15.17 10.73 -12.25
N THR A 99 15.62 10.40 -11.03
CA THR A 99 15.39 11.24 -9.85
C THR A 99 16.04 12.62 -10.02
N LYS A 100 17.28 12.69 -10.51
CA LYS A 100 17.97 13.96 -10.76
C LYS A 100 17.24 14.80 -11.82
N LYS A 101 16.76 14.16 -12.89
CA LYS A 101 15.99 14.83 -13.94
C LYS A 101 14.70 15.44 -13.38
N LEU A 102 13.93 14.69 -12.60
CA LEU A 102 12.69 15.19 -11.99
C LEU A 102 12.93 16.41 -11.08
N LEU A 103 14.02 16.40 -10.30
CA LEU A 103 14.40 17.54 -9.48
C LEU A 103 14.76 18.78 -10.32
N GLN A 104 15.44 18.57 -11.46
CA GLN A 104 15.75 19.66 -12.40
C GLN A 104 14.50 20.22 -13.06
N GLU A 105 13.47 19.40 -13.28
CA GLU A 105 12.16 19.81 -13.81
C GLU A 105 11.27 20.48 -12.76
N GLY A 106 11.74 20.62 -11.51
CA GLY A 106 11.04 21.35 -10.46
C GLY A 106 10.16 20.50 -9.54
N VAL A 107 10.25 19.16 -9.61
CA VAL A 107 9.65 18.29 -8.61
C VAL A 107 10.41 18.42 -7.29
N MET A 108 9.70 18.56 -6.19
CA MET A 108 10.29 18.77 -4.86
C MET A 108 10.25 17.48 -4.03
N TRP A 109 11.17 17.36 -3.08
CA TRP A 109 11.28 16.15 -2.24
C TRP A 109 10.07 15.89 -1.34
N ASP A 110 9.25 16.90 -1.09
CA ASP A 110 8.01 16.83 -0.32
C ASP A 110 6.78 16.51 -1.18
N ASP A 111 6.92 16.47 -2.49
CA ASP A 111 5.86 16.04 -3.39
C ASP A 111 5.50 14.57 -3.17
N GLN A 112 4.20 14.27 -3.30
CA GLN A 112 3.67 12.92 -3.11
C GLN A 112 4.33 11.89 -4.05
N SER A 113 4.73 12.29 -5.26
CA SER A 113 5.45 11.45 -6.22
C SER A 113 6.80 10.98 -5.68
N MET A 114 7.50 11.80 -4.90
CA MET A 114 8.81 11.50 -4.32
C MET A 114 8.75 10.61 -3.07
N THR A 115 7.55 10.23 -2.63
CA THR A 115 7.35 9.29 -1.50
C THR A 115 7.43 7.81 -1.92
N GLY A 116 7.59 7.54 -3.22
CA GLY A 116 7.71 6.19 -3.76
C GLY A 116 9.02 5.50 -3.35
N ILE A 117 8.95 4.18 -3.15
CA ILE A 117 10.12 3.35 -2.88
C ILE A 117 11.10 3.47 -4.05
N GLY A 118 12.37 3.73 -3.74
CA GLY A 118 13.40 4.08 -4.70
C GLY A 118 13.77 5.55 -4.60
N TYR A 119 12.81 6.46 -4.76
CA TYR A 119 13.07 7.90 -4.62
C TYR A 119 13.43 8.26 -3.17
N SER A 120 12.67 7.75 -2.20
CA SER A 120 12.92 8.03 -0.77
C SER A 120 14.30 7.57 -0.30
N GLU A 121 14.77 6.42 -0.80
CA GLU A 121 16.06 5.85 -0.46
C GLU A 121 17.21 6.54 -1.20
N LEU A 122 17.00 6.87 -2.48
CA LEU A 122 17.98 7.61 -3.29
C LEU A 122 18.12 9.07 -2.83
N LYS A 123 17.11 9.66 -2.18
CA LYS A 123 17.18 11.02 -1.64
C LYS A 123 18.40 11.25 -0.78
N GLU A 124 18.64 10.39 0.20
CA GLU A 124 19.74 10.58 1.15
C GLU A 124 21.11 10.43 0.47
N TYR A 125 21.21 9.57 -0.56
CA TYR A 125 22.41 9.45 -1.40
C TYR A 125 22.61 10.70 -2.27
N ILE A 126 21.56 11.18 -2.95
CA ILE A 126 21.61 12.37 -3.83
C ILE A 126 21.95 13.63 -3.02
N LEU A 127 21.51 13.70 -1.76
CA LEU A 127 21.86 14.77 -0.82
C LEU A 127 23.25 14.58 -0.17
N GLY A 128 24.00 13.52 -0.51
CA GLY A 128 25.35 13.26 -0.02
C GLY A 128 25.45 12.83 1.44
N LYS A 129 24.37 12.32 2.02
CA LYS A 129 24.31 11.94 3.46
C LYS A 129 24.67 10.48 3.72
N VAL A 130 24.51 9.60 2.73
CA VAL A 130 24.83 8.17 2.80
C VAL A 130 25.57 7.73 1.54
N SER A 131 26.28 6.61 1.60
CA SER A 131 26.90 6.01 0.42
C SER A 131 25.84 5.42 -0.53
N LEU A 132 26.21 5.20 -1.79
CA LEU A 132 25.34 4.53 -2.75
C LEU A 132 24.96 3.12 -2.27
N ASP A 133 25.94 2.36 -1.79
CA ASP A 133 25.73 0.99 -1.31
C ASP A 133 24.73 0.95 -0.16
N GLU A 134 24.80 1.92 0.76
CA GLU A 134 23.86 2.02 1.87
C GLU A 134 22.45 2.37 1.38
N ALA A 135 22.31 3.31 0.43
CA ALA A 135 21.02 3.64 -0.15
C ALA A 135 20.40 2.44 -0.92
N VAL A 136 21.20 1.70 -1.68
CA VAL A 136 20.74 0.51 -2.42
C VAL A 136 20.32 -0.59 -1.45
N ALA A 137 21.07 -0.83 -0.37
CA ALA A 137 20.70 -1.81 0.65
C ALA A 137 19.37 -1.45 1.33
N ARG A 138 19.15 -0.16 1.64
CA ARG A 138 17.87 0.34 2.16
C ARG A 138 16.75 0.16 1.15
N TRP A 139 17.00 0.43 -0.13
CA TRP A 139 15.99 0.26 -1.19
C TRP A 139 15.56 -1.20 -1.34
N LYS A 140 16.51 -2.13 -1.43
CA LYS A 140 16.22 -3.58 -1.44
C LYS A 140 15.35 -3.98 -0.25
N LYS A 141 15.73 -3.55 0.95
CA LYS A 141 14.99 -3.83 2.18
C LYS A 141 13.56 -3.28 2.13
N SER A 142 13.39 -2.04 1.70
CA SER A 142 12.07 -1.40 1.56
C SER A 142 11.16 -2.14 0.57
N GLU A 143 11.70 -2.58 -0.58
CA GLU A 143 10.92 -3.37 -1.55
C GLU A 143 10.55 -4.76 -1.03
N GLN A 144 11.47 -5.45 -0.34
CA GLN A 144 11.16 -6.74 0.31
C GLN A 144 10.08 -6.60 1.38
N ASP A 145 10.16 -5.56 2.21
CA ASP A 145 9.15 -5.29 3.24
C ASP A 145 7.80 -4.88 2.61
N TYR A 146 7.81 -4.19 1.47
CA TYR A 146 6.61 -3.90 0.69
C TYR A 146 5.99 -5.18 0.11
N ALA A 147 6.78 -6.04 -0.52
CA ALA A 147 6.33 -7.33 -1.02
C ALA A 147 5.75 -8.21 0.10
N LYS A 148 6.39 -8.24 1.28
CA LYS A 148 5.85 -8.92 2.47
C LYS A 148 4.48 -8.38 2.88
N ARG A 149 4.30 -7.06 2.90
CA ARG A 149 3.01 -6.42 3.21
C ARG A 149 1.95 -6.78 2.17
N GLN A 150 2.30 -6.77 0.88
CA GLN A 150 1.39 -7.16 -0.19
C GLN A 150 0.95 -8.62 -0.04
N LEU A 151 1.89 -9.55 0.18
CA LEU A 151 1.57 -10.96 0.40
C LEU A 151 0.64 -11.17 1.60
N LEU A 152 0.87 -10.47 2.71
CA LEU A 152 -0.01 -10.53 3.88
C LEU A 152 -1.40 -9.98 3.57
N TRP A 153 -1.48 -8.89 2.80
CA TRP A 153 -2.74 -8.29 2.41
C TRP A 153 -3.55 -9.23 1.50
N PHE A 154 -2.92 -9.78 0.46
CA PHE A 154 -3.56 -10.73 -0.45
C PHE A 154 -3.90 -12.07 0.21
N LYS A 155 -3.13 -12.53 1.21
CA LYS A 155 -3.45 -13.76 1.95
C LYS A 155 -4.82 -13.70 2.64
N ASN A 156 -5.28 -12.50 3.01
CA ASN A 156 -6.57 -12.30 3.67
C ASN A 156 -7.73 -12.18 2.68
N ASP A 157 -7.46 -11.99 1.38
CA ASP A 157 -8.47 -11.91 0.34
C ASP A 157 -8.72 -13.28 -0.28
N LYS A 158 -9.78 -13.95 0.18
CA LYS A 158 -10.16 -15.28 -0.31
C LYS A 158 -10.73 -15.30 -1.74
N ARG A 159 -10.93 -14.13 -2.36
CA ARG A 159 -11.46 -14.04 -3.73
C ARG A 159 -10.40 -14.36 -4.78
N ALA A 160 -9.11 -14.22 -4.44
CA ALA A 160 -8.02 -14.36 -5.39
C ALA A 160 -7.69 -15.84 -5.68
N LEU A 161 -7.68 -16.20 -6.97
CA LEU A 161 -7.10 -17.44 -7.48
C LEU A 161 -5.60 -17.24 -7.68
N CYS A 162 -4.78 -17.97 -6.92
CA CYS A 162 -3.33 -17.74 -6.86
C CYS A 162 -2.53 -18.77 -7.65
N PHE A 163 -1.80 -18.30 -8.67
CA PHE A 163 -0.96 -19.10 -9.56
C PHE A 163 0.52 -19.00 -9.17
N ASP A 164 1.20 -20.13 -9.13
CA ASP A 164 2.62 -20.18 -8.77
C ASP A 164 3.51 -19.98 -10.01
N THR A 165 4.20 -18.85 -10.03
CA THR A 165 5.07 -18.41 -11.14
C THR A 165 6.35 -19.24 -11.27
N THR A 166 6.57 -20.25 -10.43
CA THR A 166 7.64 -21.24 -10.61
C THR A 166 7.22 -22.46 -11.41
N GLN A 167 5.93 -22.65 -11.66
CA GLN A 167 5.45 -23.75 -12.50
C GLN A 167 5.63 -23.39 -13.97
N THR A 168 5.87 -24.36 -14.85
CA THR A 168 6.17 -24.07 -16.26
C THR A 168 4.95 -23.57 -17.05
N ASN A 169 3.74 -23.93 -16.62
CA ASN A 169 2.48 -23.71 -17.35
C ASN A 169 1.55 -22.68 -16.70
N TRP A 170 2.04 -21.90 -15.73
CA TRP A 170 1.20 -20.98 -14.96
C TRP A 170 0.50 -19.92 -15.83
N GLU A 171 1.16 -19.44 -16.89
CA GLU A 171 0.60 -18.46 -17.84
C GLU A 171 -0.61 -19.04 -18.56
N THR A 172 -0.46 -20.24 -19.13
CA THR A 172 -1.55 -20.96 -19.81
C THR A 172 -2.71 -21.30 -18.86
N GLU A 173 -2.43 -21.60 -17.59
CA GLU A 173 -3.47 -21.82 -16.59
C GLU A 173 -4.24 -20.54 -16.24
N VAL A 174 -3.54 -19.41 -16.15
CA VAL A 174 -4.14 -18.08 -15.98
C VAL A 174 -5.04 -17.75 -17.17
N GLU A 175 -4.54 -17.90 -18.40
CA GLU A 175 -5.29 -17.64 -19.64
C GLU A 175 -6.58 -18.46 -19.69
N LYS A 176 -6.48 -19.78 -19.49
CA LYS A 176 -7.67 -20.66 -19.44
C LYS A 176 -8.65 -20.25 -18.34
N THR A 177 -8.15 -19.78 -17.20
CA THR A 177 -9.02 -19.34 -16.10
C THR A 177 -9.78 -18.07 -16.48
N VAL A 178 -9.12 -17.15 -17.17
CA VAL A 178 -9.74 -15.91 -17.69
C VAL A 178 -10.78 -16.25 -18.76
N GLU A 179 -10.45 -17.10 -19.73
CA GLU A 179 -11.38 -17.55 -20.79
C GLU A 179 -12.63 -18.18 -20.18
N ASN A 180 -12.47 -19.18 -19.30
CA ASN A 180 -13.60 -19.86 -18.65
C ASN A 180 -14.46 -18.93 -17.78
N TRP A 181 -13.87 -17.87 -17.23
CA TRP A 181 -14.61 -16.88 -16.45
C TRP A 181 -15.39 -15.93 -17.36
N TYR A 182 -14.77 -15.51 -18.47
CA TYR A 182 -15.39 -14.64 -19.47
C TYR A 182 -16.57 -15.32 -20.15
N ASP A 183 -16.40 -16.58 -20.59
CA ASP A 183 -17.44 -17.36 -21.28
C ASP A 183 -18.63 -17.74 -20.39
N LYS A 184 -18.47 -17.69 -19.06
CA LYS A 184 -19.56 -17.91 -18.09
C LYS A 184 -20.32 -16.62 -17.74
N GLY A 185 -19.82 -15.47 -18.18
CA GLY A 185 -20.40 -14.15 -17.94
C GLY A 185 -21.41 -13.69 -19.00
N GLU A 186 -21.53 -14.42 -20.12
CA GLU A 186 -22.63 -14.30 -21.11
C GLU A 186 -23.77 -15.27 -20.79
#